data_AF-A0A935H1F4-F1
#
_entry.id   AF-A0A935H1F4-F1
#
_cell.length_a   1.000
_cell.length_b   1.000
_cell.length_c   1.000
_cell.angle_alpha   90.00
_cell.angle_beta   90.00
_cell.angle_gamma   90.00
#
_symmetry.space_group_name_H-M   'P 1'
#
loop_
_entity.id
_entity.type
_entity.pdbx_description
1 polymer ?
#
loop_
_entity_poly.entity_id
_entity_poly.type
_entity_poly.pdbx_seq_one_letter_code
_entity_poly.pdbx_strand_id
1 'polypeptide(L)' 'MIRIDSLWLAVGPMDMRAGSERLLARVVQVFGSAQAHHGYLFANARATRIKLLVHDGFGVWCASRRLNVGALRVAAV' A
#
# COMPACT_ATOMS: atom_id res chain seq x y z
N MET A 1 13.01 14.40 3.78
CA MET A 1 12.04 13.97 2.74
C MET A 1 12.12 12.44 2.62
N ILE A 2 11.00 11.72 2.55
CA ILE A 2 11.00 10.24 2.46
C ILE A 2 11.29 9.82 1.01
N ARG A 3 12.36 9.04 0.80
CA ARG A 3 12.76 8.52 -0.52
C ARG A 3 11.86 7.35 -0.93
N ILE A 4 11.34 7.37 -2.15
CA ILE A 4 10.57 6.27 -2.75
C ILE A 4 11.11 6.02 -4.16
N ASP A 5 11.73 4.86 -4.36
CA ASP A 5 12.35 4.45 -5.62
C ASP A 5 11.37 3.69 -6.53
N SER A 6 10.36 3.04 -5.94
CA SER A 6 9.37 2.26 -6.69
C SER A 6 8.05 2.16 -5.92
N LEU A 7 6.94 2.06 -6.67
CA LEU A 7 5.59 1.90 -6.13
C LEU A 7 4.93 0.64 -6.70
N TRP A 8 4.47 -0.22 -5.81
CA TRP A 8 3.81 -1.48 -6.14
C TRP A 8 2.34 -1.40 -5.74
N LEU A 9 1.46 -1.91 -6.60
CA LEU A 9 0.04 -2.02 -6.28
C LEU A 9 -0.30 -3.46 -5.89
N ALA A 10 -0.84 -3.64 -4.68
CA ALA A 10 -1.44 -4.90 -4.30
C ALA A 10 -2.84 -5.02 -4.94
N VAL A 11 -2.98 -5.95 -5.89
CA VAL A 11 -4.18 -6.09 -6.74
C VAL A 11 -5.40 -6.69 -6.01
N GLY A 12 -5.23 -7.24 -4.80
CA GLY A 12 -6.33 -7.76 -3.99
C GLY A 12 -6.91 -6.73 -3.00
N PRO A 13 -8.23 -6.71 -2.76
CA PRO A 13 -8.82 -5.79 -1.80
C PRO A 13 -8.34 -6.08 -0.37
N MET A 14 -8.14 -5.01 0.41
CA MET A 14 -7.64 -5.06 1.77
C MET A 14 -8.66 -4.49 2.77
N ASP A 15 -8.77 -5.11 3.94
CA ASP A 15 -9.50 -4.50 5.07
C ASP A 15 -8.73 -3.28 5.57
N MET A 16 -9.35 -2.10 5.47
CA MET A 16 -8.73 -0.82 5.83
C MET A 16 -8.55 -0.64 7.34
N ARG A 17 -9.11 -1.53 8.18
CA ARG A 17 -8.80 -1.61 9.61
C ARG A 17 -7.40 -2.17 9.87
N ALA A 18 -6.77 -2.83 8.90
CA ALA A 18 -5.40 -3.33 9.02
C ALA A 18 -4.40 -2.19 9.28
N GLY A 19 -3.65 -2.29 10.37
CA GLY A 19 -2.52 -1.41 10.67
C GLY A 19 -1.26 -1.77 9.87
N SER A 20 -0.16 -1.04 10.10
CA SER A 20 1.08 -1.18 9.36
C SER A 20 1.66 -2.61 9.37
N GLU A 21 1.65 -3.29 10.51
CA GLU A 21 2.19 -4.66 10.62
C GLU A 21 1.43 -5.67 9.76
N ARG A 22 0.09 -5.60 9.77
CA ARG A 22 -0.73 -6.50 8.95
C ARG A 22 -0.58 -6.22 7.46
N LEU A 23 -0.40 -4.95 7.09
CA LEU A 23 -0.08 -4.57 5.71
C LEU A 23 1.31 -5.06 5.30
N LEU A 24 2.30 -4.91 6.18
CA LEU A 24 3.66 -5.40 5.95
C LEU A 24 3.69 -6.92 5.79
N ALA A 25 2.99 -7.66 6.65
CA ALA A 25 2.82 -9.10 6.53
C ALA A 25 2.20 -9.49 5.18
N ARG A 26 1.23 -8.72 4.67
CA ARG A 26 0.69 -8.93 3.32
C ARG A 26 1.73 -8.66 2.23
N VAL A 27 2.54 -7.61 2.35
CA VAL A 27 3.65 -7.34 1.42
C VAL A 27 4.57 -8.54 1.36
N VAL A 28 5.05 -9.01 2.51
CA VAL A 28 5.95 -10.18 2.61
C VAL A 28 5.29 -11.43 2.03
N GLN A 29 4.01 -11.67 2.32
CA GLN A 29 3.28 -12.82 1.77
C GLN A 29 3.21 -12.80 0.22
N VAL A 30 3.02 -11.62 -0.38
CA VAL A 30 2.81 -11.49 -1.84
C VAL A 30 4.11 -11.34 -2.61
N PHE A 31 5.06 -10.57 -2.07
CA PHE A 31 6.30 -10.17 -2.75
C PHE A 31 7.55 -10.86 -2.19
N GLY A 32 7.42 -11.68 -1.14
CA GLY A 32 8.54 -12.34 -0.45
C GLY A 32 9.28 -11.46 0.56
N SER A 33 9.39 -10.16 0.28
CA SER A 33 9.97 -9.17 1.21
C SER A 33 9.43 -7.76 0.96
N ALA A 34 9.54 -6.90 1.96
CA ALA A 34 9.40 -5.46 1.77
C ALA A 34 10.77 -4.85 1.47
N GLN A 35 10.90 -4.23 0.30
CA GLN A 35 12.15 -3.64 -0.16
C GLN A 35 12.31 -2.23 0.43
N ALA A 36 13.54 -1.87 0.79
CA ALA A 36 13.85 -0.52 1.25
C ALA A 36 13.55 0.51 0.14
N HIS A 37 13.09 1.68 0.56
CA HIS A 37 12.64 2.79 -0.31
C HIS A 37 11.51 2.42 -1.27
N HIS A 38 10.71 1.38 -1.00
CA HIS A 38 9.56 1.02 -1.83
C HIS A 38 8.24 1.36 -1.14
N GLY A 39 7.27 1.78 -1.95
CA GLY A 39 5.88 1.96 -1.56
C GLY A 39 5.00 0.78 -2.01
N TYR A 40 4.04 0.42 -1.17
CA TYR A 40 3.04 -0.62 -1.43
C TYR A 40 1.64 -0.05 -1.22
N LEU A 41 0.87 0.00 -2.29
CA LEU A 41 -0.46 0.58 -2.32
C LEU A 41 -1.53 -0.50 -2.13
N PHE A 42 -2.45 -0.25 -1.22
CA PHE A 42 -3.60 -1.11 -0.92
C PHE A 42 -4.88 -0.32 -1.10
N ALA A 43 -5.92 -0.98 -1.57
CA ALA A 43 -7.25 -0.40 -1.70
C ALA A 43 -8.31 -1.31 -1.05
N ASN A 44 -9.40 -0.72 -0.56
CA ASN A 44 -10.57 -1.52 -0.18
C ASN A 44 -11.29 -2.06 -1.42
N ALA A 45 -12.26 -2.96 -1.24
CA ALA A 45 -13.04 -3.54 -2.33
C ALA A 45 -13.74 -2.52 -3.25
N ARG A 46 -14.11 -1.35 -2.71
CA ARG A 46 -14.70 -0.25 -3.51
C ARG A 46 -13.67 0.71 -4.10
N ALA A 47 -12.39 0.51 -3.80
CA ALA A 47 -11.26 1.35 -4.16
C ALA A 47 -11.40 2.85 -3.78
N THR A 48 -12.24 3.17 -2.80
CA THR A 48 -12.44 4.54 -2.28
C THR A 48 -11.62 4.84 -1.03
N ARG A 49 -11.00 3.82 -0.43
CA ARG A 49 -10.06 3.96 0.68
C ARG A 49 -8.76 3.30 0.28
N ILE A 50 -7.67 4.03 0.50
CA ILE A 50 -6.33 3.67 0.06
C ILE A 50 -5.40 3.75 1.26
N LYS A 51 -4.47 2.80 1.36
CA LYS A 51 -3.31 2.90 2.24
C LYS A 51 -2.04 2.74 1.44
N LEU A 52 -1.06 3.60 1.69
CA LEU A 52 0.30 3.49 1.19
C LEU A 52 1.20 3.12 2.37
N LEU A 53 1.81 1.94 2.29
CA LEU A 53 2.86 1.52 3.20
C LEU A 53 4.21 1.77 2.52
N VAL A 54 5.11 2.53 3.14
CA VAL A 54 6.46 2.78 2.62
C VAL A 54 7.48 2.20 3.59
N HIS A 55 8.38 1.36 3.10
CA HIS A 55 9.58 0.99 3.84
C HIS A 55 10.67 2.01 3.49
N ASP A 56 11.16 2.82 4.42
CA ASP A 56 12.09 3.92 4.13
C ASP A 56 13.58 3.56 4.26
N GLY A 57 13.88 2.31 4.63
CA GLY A 57 15.23 1.80 4.85
C GLY A 57 15.58 1.63 6.33
N PHE A 58 14.84 2.29 7.24
CA PHE A 58 15.00 2.17 8.69
C PHE A 58 13.71 1.68 9.37
N GLY A 59 12.56 2.02 8.82
CA GLY A 59 11.26 1.64 9.35
C GLY A 59 10.17 1.73 8.29
N VAL A 60 8.93 1.74 8.77
CA VAL A 60 7.74 1.79 7.91
C VAL A 60 6.87 3.01 8.22
N TRP A 61 6.43 3.67 7.16
CA TRP A 61 5.43 4.73 7.21
C TRP A 61 4.13 4.22 6.63
N CYS A 62 3.00 4.62 7.22
CA CYS A 62 1.68 4.29 6.69
C CYS A 62 0.85 5.57 6.51
N ALA A 63 0.55 5.90 5.26
CA ALA A 63 -0.36 6.98 4.91
C ALA A 63 -1.73 6.39 4.52
N SER A 64 -2.80 7.01 4.99
CA SER A 64 -4.18 6.60 4.66
C SER A 64 -4.90 7.73 3.93
N ARG A 65 -5.63 7.41 2.86
CA ARG A 65 -6.45 8.38 2.13
C ARG A 65 -7.84 7.80 1.85
N ARG A 66 -8.86 8.61 2.12
CA ARG A 66 -10.21 8.38 1.60
C ARG A 66 -10.41 9.27 0.38
N LEU A 67 -10.84 8.67 -0.72
CA LEU A 67 -11.34 9.39 -1.88
C LEU A 67 -12.81 9.72 -1.62
N ASN A 68 -13.11 11.00 -1.43
CA ASN A 68 -14.49 11.46 -1.23
C ASN A 68 -15.27 11.48 -2.56
N VAL A 69 -14.54 11.57 -3.69
CA VAL A 69 -15.07 11.48 -5.04
C VAL A 69 -14.17 10.52 -5.83
N GLY A 70 -14.79 9.67 -6.65
CA GLY A 70 -14.09 8.69 -7.48
C GLY A 70 -13.56 7.48 -6.71
N ALA A 71 -12.81 6.64 -7.42
CA ALA A 71 -12.16 5.44 -6.89
C ALA A 71 -10.81 5.24 -7.59
N LEU A 72 -9.86 4.59 -6.91
CA LEU A 72 -8.61 4.16 -7.54
C LEU A 72 -8.94 3.15 -8.64
N ARG A 73 -8.59 3.49 -9.88
CA ARG A 73 -8.73 2.59 -11.02
C ARG A 73 -7.35 2.11 -11.44
N VAL A 74 -7.20 0.80 -11.54
CA VAL A 74 -6.03 0.17 -12.14
C VAL A 74 -6.36 -0.05 -13.60
N ALA A 75 -5.54 0.46 -14.51
CA ALA A 75 -5.65 0.06 -15.90
C ALA A 75 -5.26 -1.43 -15.99
N ALA A 76 -6.11 -2.25 -16.60
CA ALA A 76 -5.69 -3.58 -17.02
C ALA A 76 -4.60 -3.39 -18.08
N VAL A 77 -3.40 -3.87 -17.80
CA VAL A 77 -2.30 -3.99 -18.76
C VAL A 77 -2.50 -5.24 -19.60
#